data_AF-A0A084Z1L3-F1
#
_entry.id   AF-A0A084Z1L3-F1
#
_cell.length_a   1.000
_cell.length_b   1.000
_cell.length_c   1.000
_cell.angle_alpha   90.00
_cell.angle_beta   90.00
_cell.angle_gamma   90.00
#
_symmetry.space_group_name_H-M   'P 1'
#
loop_
_entity.id
_entity.type
_entity.pdbx_description
1 polymer ?
#
loop_
_entity_poly.entity_id
_entity_poly.type
_entity_poly.pdbx_seq_one_letter_code
_entity_poly.pdbx_strand_id
1 'polypeptide(L)' 'MKEQRKSMGLLETAKMNGLEPHAWLTDVLKRLPSWPEDRLNELLPFPSYRFSDHPAQ' A
#
# COMPACT_ATOMS: atom_id res chain seq x y z
N MET A 1 -0.53 19.90 -17.86
CA MET A 1 0.19 18.65 -17.54
C MET A 1 -0.86 17.59 -17.26
N LYS A 2 -0.96 16.57 -18.11
CA LYS A 2 -2.01 15.54 -18.00
C LYS A 2 -1.54 14.52 -16.98
N GLU A 3 -2.26 14.42 -15.87
CA GLU A 3 -2.17 13.34 -14.88
C GLU A 3 -2.47 12.02 -15.60
N GLN A 4 -1.46 11.44 -16.25
CA GLN A 4 -1.53 10.10 -16.78
C GLN A 4 -1.49 9.18 -15.57
N ARG A 5 -2.67 8.92 -14.99
CA ARG A 5 -2.89 7.83 -14.04
C ARG A 5 -2.63 6.54 -14.81
N LYS A 6 -1.35 6.17 -14.92
CA LYS A 6 -0.96 4.85 -15.36
C LYS A 6 -1.69 3.91 -14.42
N SER A 7 -2.62 3.14 -14.97
CA SER A 7 -3.08 1.88 -14.41
C SER A 7 -1.92 0.89 -14.43
N MET A 8 -0.82 1.24 -13.76
CA MET A 8 0.18 0.31 -13.29
C MET A 8 -0.48 -0.35 -12.08
N GLY A 9 -0.64 -1.68 -12.12
CA GLY A 9 -1.24 -2.40 -11.01
C GLY A 9 -0.54 -2.01 -9.70
N LEU A 10 -1.29 -1.90 -8.61
CA LEU A 10 -0.74 -1.52 -7.30
C LEU A 10 0.52 -2.33 -6.91
N LEU A 11 0.57 -3.59 -7.34
CA LEU A 11 1.72 -4.47 -7.16
C LEU A 11 2.97 -4.02 -7.94
N GLU A 12 2.81 -3.56 -9.17
CA GLU A 12 3.90 -2.99 -9.97
C GLU A 12 4.42 -1.69 -9.33
N THR A 13 3.50 -0.85 -8.83
CA THR A 13 3.84 0.36 -8.08
C THR A 13 4.59 0.05 -6.80
N ALA A 14 4.17 -0.96 -6.03
CA ALA A 14 4.90 -1.42 -4.85
C ALA A 14 6.35 -1.82 -5.20
N LYS A 15 6.51 -2.64 -6.25
CA LYS A 15 7.83 -3.05 -6.72
C LYS A 15 8.71 -1.87 -7.16
N MET A 16 8.14 -0.90 -7.88
CA MET A 16 8.87 0.32 -8.29
C MET A 16 9.26 1.22 -7.11
N ASN A 17 8.52 1.19 -6.01
CA ASN A 17 8.84 1.93 -4.79
C ASN A 17 9.74 1.13 -3.83
N GLY A 18 10.26 -0.04 -4.25
CA GLY A 18 11.12 -0.89 -3.42
C GLY A 18 10.37 -1.64 -2.33
N LEU A 19 9.04 -1.72 -2.41
CA LEU A 19 8.20 -2.51 -1.53
C LEU A 19 7.99 -3.90 -2.11
N GLU A 20 8.08 -4.92 -1.26
CA GLU A 20 7.70 -6.27 -1.67
C GLU A 20 6.18 -6.33 -1.92
N PRO A 21 5.73 -6.62 -3.16
CA PRO A 21 4.32 -6.49 -3.54
C PRO A 21 3.41 -7.43 -2.75
N HIS A 22 3.90 -8.65 -2.47
CA HIS A 22 3.13 -9.64 -1.72
C HIS A 22 3.04 -9.28 -0.23
N ALA A 23 4.14 -8.78 0.36
CA ALA A 23 4.17 -8.33 1.75
C ALA A 23 3.28 -7.09 1.95
N TRP A 24 3.38 -6.11 1.04
CA TRP A 24 2.54 -4.90 1.06
C TRP A 24 1.06 -5.24 0.98
N LEU A 25 0.64 -6.07 0.00
CA LEU A 25 -0.76 -6.44 -0.16
C LEU A 25 -1.29 -7.17 1.08
N THR A 26 -0.51 -8.08 1.66
CA THR A 26 -0.89 -8.80 2.88
C THR A 26 -1.09 -7.85 4.05
N ASP A 27 -0.18 -6.89 4.24
CA ASP A 27 -0.26 -5.91 5.31
C ASP A 27 -1.45 -4.96 5.14
N VAL A 28 -1.72 -4.51 3.91
CA VAL A 28 -2.90 -3.68 3.57
C VAL A 28 -4.19 -4.43 3.86
N LEU A 29 -4.31 -5.69 3.41
CA LEU A 29 -5.51 -6.51 3.64
C LEU A 29 -5.78 -6.77 5.13
N LYS A 30 -4.72 -6.92 5.94
CA LYS A 30 -4.83 -7.05 7.41
C LYS A 30 -5.34 -5.78 8.08
N ARG A 31 -4.95 -4.61 7.57
CA ARG A 31 -5.34 -3.31 8.13
C ARG A 31 -6.70 -2.84 7.67
N LEU A 32 -7.08 -3.14 6.43
CA LEU A 32 -8.33 -2.73 5.77
C LEU A 32 -9.57 -2.82 6.68
N PRO A 33 -9.84 -3.91 7.43
CA PRO A 33 -11.03 -4.00 8.28
C PRO A 33 -11.03 -3.05 9.49
N SER A 34 -9.86 -2.54 9.91
CA SER A 34 -9.72 -1.63 11.05
C SER A 34 -9.25 -0.23 10.64
N TRP A 35 -9.05 0.01 9.34
CA TRP A 35 -8.54 1.28 8.83
C TRP A 35 -9.69 2.19 8.37
N PRO A 36 -9.70 3.47 8.76
CA PRO A 36 -10.74 4.39 8.32
C PRO A 36 -10.58 4.72 6.82
N GLU A 37 -11.70 4.83 6.11
CA GLU A 37 -11.75 5.06 4.66
C GLU A 37 -11.03 6.35 4.23
N ASP A 38 -11.13 7.41 5.02
CA ASP A 38 -10.43 8.68 4.79
C ASP A 38 -8.90 8.55 4.76
N ARG A 39 -8.36 7.47 5.35
CA ARG A 39 -6.92 7.19 5.45
C ARG A 39 -6.45 6.03 4.57
N LEU A 40 -7.29 5.55 3.64
CA LEU A 40 -6.90 4.54 2.65
C LEU A 40 -5.69 4.97 1.81
N ASN A 41 -5.54 6.27 1.57
CA ASN A 41 -4.41 6.83 0.84
C ASN A 41 -3.05 6.53 1.50
N GLU A 42 -3.01 6.32 2.82
CA GLU A 42 -1.80 5.95 3.56
C GLU A 42 -1.40 4.48 3.32
N LEU A 43 -2.35 3.64 2.90
CA LEU A 43 -2.11 2.23 2.58
C LEU A 43 -1.61 2.01 1.15
N LEU A 44 -1.60 3.06 0.33
CA LEU A 44 -1.05 3.00 -1.03
C LEU A 44 0.46 2.72 -0.99
N PRO A 45 1.01 2.07 -2.02
CA PRO A 45 2.40 1.65 -2.07
C PRO A 45 3.34 2.81 -2.44
N PHE A 46 3.33 3.86 -1.61
CA PHE A 46 4.22 5.01 -1.72
C PHE A 46 5.56 4.74 -1.00
N PRO A 47 6.62 5.51 -1.29
CA PRO A 47 7.92 5.37 -0.61
C PRO A 47 7.83 5.53 0.92
N SER A 48 6.83 6.29 1.37
CA SER A 48 6.55 6.53 2.79
C SER A 48 5.76 5.41 3.46
N TYR A 49 5.35 4.36 2.72
CA TYR A 49 4.60 3.24 3.26
C TYR A 49 5.42 2.54 4.34
N ARG A 50 4.87 2.45 5.54
CA ARG A 50 5.49 1.78 6.66
C ARG A 50 4.71 0.53 7.01
N PHE A 51 5.36 -0.63 6.93
CA PHE A 51 4.81 -1.90 7.38
C PHE A 51 4.38 -1.81 8.84
N SER A 52 3.31 -2.53 9.16
CA SER A 52 2.77 -2.53 10.50
C SER A 52 3.70 -3.43 11.26
N ASP A 53 4.53 -2.85 12.10
CA ASP A 53 5.24 -3.57 13.15
C ASP A 53 4.22 -3.98 14.22
N HIS A 54 3.13 -4.65 13.82
CA HIS A 54 2.16 -5.18 14.76
C HIS A 54 2.52 -6.64 14.95
N PRO A 55 3.10 -7.04 16.10
CA PRO A 55 3.14 -8.43 16.46
C PRO A 55 1.70 -8.93 16.44
N ALA A 56 1.43 -9.96 15.67
CA ALA A 56 0.13 -10.61 15.64
C ALA A 56 -0.30 -10.88 17.10
N GLN A 57 -1.43 -10.31 17.51
CA GLN A 57 -2.08 -10.68 18.77
C GLN A 57 -2.54 -12.12 18.71
#